data_AF-A0A5B6Z4Z2-F1
#
_entry.id   AF-A0A5B6Z4Z2-F1
#
_cell.length_a   1.000
_cell.length_b   1.000
_cell.length_c   1.000
_cell.angle_alpha   90.00
_cell.angle_beta   90.00
_cell.angle_gamma   90.00
#
_symmetry.space_group_name_H-M   'P 1'
#
loop_
_entity.id
_entity.type
_entity.pdbx_description
1 polymer ?
#
loop_
_entity_poly.entity_id
_entity_poly.type
_entity_poly.pdbx_seq_one_letter_code
_entity_poly.pdbx_strand_id
1 'polypeptide(L)'
;MAPGALVGSGILDPVQKLASGGCDNTVKVWKLYNGTWKMDCFPALQMHTDWVRDVAWAPNLGLPKSTIASASQDGTVVIWTVVKEGDQWEGKVLKDFKTPVWRVSWSLTGNLLAVAAGDNNVTLWKEAVDGEWQQVTTVEQ
;
A
#
# COMPACT_ATOMS: atom_id res chain seq x y z
N MET A 1 -42.95 3.88 27.81
CA MET A 1 -42.88 4.51 26.48
C MET A 1 -42.37 5.94 26.70
N ALA A 2 -41.09 6.19 26.41
CA ALA A 2 -40.50 7.52 26.48
C ALA A 2 -40.26 8.00 25.03
N PRO A 3 -40.75 9.19 24.63
CA PRO A 3 -40.47 9.76 23.33
C PRO A 3 -39.03 10.28 23.33
N GLY A 4 -38.16 9.75 22.46
CA GLY A 4 -36.77 10.22 22.36
C GLY A 4 -35.72 9.18 21.95
N ALA A 5 -36.10 7.95 21.59
CA ALA A 5 -35.17 7.00 20.98
C ALA A 5 -34.84 7.47 19.55
N LEU A 6 -33.80 8.29 19.40
CA LEU A 6 -33.18 8.56 18.11
C LEU A 6 -32.52 7.26 17.62
N VAL A 7 -33.28 6.50 16.84
CA VAL A 7 -32.75 5.55 15.86
C VAL A 7 -31.96 6.36 14.84
N GLY A 8 -30.64 6.14 14.77
CA GLY A 8 -29.82 6.79 13.76
C GLY A 8 -28.32 6.81 14.05
N SER A 9 -27.71 5.74 14.56
CA SER A 9 -26.25 5.57 14.47
C SER A 9 -25.89 5.15 13.04
N GLY A 10 -26.11 6.07 12.09
CA GLY A 10 -25.69 5.96 10.70
C GLY A 10 -24.45 6.82 10.45
N ILE A 11 -23.50 6.86 11.39
CA ILE A 11 -22.13 7.18 11.03
C ILE A 11 -21.61 5.89 10.43
N LEU A 12 -21.35 5.87 9.13
CA LEU A 12 -20.61 4.78 8.52
C LEU A 12 -19.34 4.61 9.35
N ASP A 13 -19.23 3.51 10.11
CA ASP A 13 -18.03 3.23 10.88
C ASP A 13 -16.85 3.36 9.92
N PRO A 14 -15.84 4.20 10.22
CA PRO A 14 -14.73 4.40 9.31
C PRO A 14 -14.09 3.03 9.08
N VAL A 15 -14.00 2.61 7.82
CA VAL A 15 -13.36 1.35 7.47
C VAL A 15 -11.88 1.48 7.81
N GLN A 16 -11.48 0.86 8.92
CA GLN A 16 -10.08 0.88 9.35
C GLN A 16 -9.33 -0.26 8.66
N LYS A 17 -8.31 0.10 7.89
CA LYS A 17 -7.41 -0.83 7.21
C LYS A 17 -5.97 -0.56 7.62
N LEU A 18 -5.19 -1.63 7.69
CA LEU A 18 -3.75 -1.58 7.94
C LEU A 18 -3.05 -2.48 6.94
N ALA A 19 -1.81 -2.13 6.62
CA ALA A 19 -0.90 -3.00 5.89
C ALA A 19 0.32 -3.28 6.75
N SER A 20 0.84 -4.50 6.65
CA SER A 20 2.03 -4.95 7.36
C SER A 20 2.92 -5.75 6.42
N GLY A 21 4.21 -5.45 6.41
CA GLY A 21 5.25 -6.29 5.81
C GLY A 21 5.96 -7.10 6.89
N GLY A 22 6.35 -8.33 6.58
CA GLY A 22 7.02 -9.24 7.51
C GLY A 22 8.35 -9.78 7.00
N CYS A 23 9.06 -10.47 7.90
CA CYS A 23 10.20 -11.33 7.58
C CYS A 23 9.78 -12.68 6.96
N ASP A 24 8.47 -12.89 6.76
CA ASP A 24 7.91 -14.01 6.01
C ASP A 24 7.81 -13.73 4.51
N ASN A 25 8.40 -12.62 4.05
CA ASN A 25 8.45 -12.17 2.65
C ASN A 25 7.07 -11.84 2.09
N THR A 26 6.07 -11.64 2.96
CA THR A 26 4.70 -11.33 2.56
C THR A 26 4.27 -9.95 3.02
N VAL A 27 3.34 -9.37 2.26
CA VAL A 27 2.56 -8.21 2.70
C VAL A 27 1.17 -8.70 3.05
N LYS A 28 0.67 -8.26 4.21
CA LYS A 28 -0.67 -8.58 4.70
C LYS A 28 -1.46 -7.30 4.88
N VAL A 29 -2.72 -7.36 4.49
CA VAL A 29 -3.71 -6.29 4.67
C VAL A 29 -4.71 -6.76 5.71
N TRP A 30 -4.97 -5.91 6.69
CA TRP A 30 -5.88 -6.15 7.79
C TRP A 30 -7.02 -5.15 7.71
N LYS A 31 -8.23 -5.62 7.97
CA LYS A 31 -9.42 -4.78 8.09
C LYS A 31 -10.11 -5.03 9.41
N LEU A 32 -10.54 -3.95 10.05
CA LEU A 32 -11.29 -4.04 11.30
C LEU A 32 -12.75 -4.38 11.01
N TYR A 33 -13.21 -5.50 11.56
CA TYR A 33 -14.59 -5.95 11.50
C TYR A 33 -15.15 -6.07 12.92
N ASN A 34 -16.11 -5.23 13.28
CA ASN A 34 -16.78 -5.21 14.59
C ASN A 34 -15.78 -5.26 15.77
N GLY A 35 -14.72 -4.45 15.71
CA GLY A 35 -13.68 -4.40 16.74
C GLY A 35 -12.62 -5.51 16.68
N THR A 36 -12.71 -6.44 15.73
CA THR A 36 -11.71 -7.51 15.52
C THR A 36 -10.97 -7.32 14.19
N TRP A 37 -9.64 -7.31 14.23
CA TRP A 37 -8.82 -7.29 13.02
C TRP A 37 -8.86 -8.64 12.32
N LYS A 38 -9.24 -8.65 11.04
CA LYS A 38 -9.17 -9.84 10.18
C LYS A 38 -8.31 -9.53 8.96
N MET A 39 -7.60 -10.54 8.48
CA MET A 39 -6.84 -10.43 7.24
C MET A 39 -7.81 -10.32 6.06
N ASP A 40 -7.68 -9.24 5.28
CA ASP A 40 -8.57 -8.89 4.17
C ASP A 40 -7.96 -9.31 2.80
N CYS A 41 -6.68 -9.69 2.77
CA CYS A 41 -6.04 -10.29 1.61
C CYS A 41 -5.93 -11.81 1.79
N PHE A 42 -6.61 -12.60 0.95
CA PHE A 42 -6.43 -14.04 0.91
C PHE A 42 -6.22 -14.51 -0.54
N PRO A 43 -5.06 -15.13 -0.88
CA PRO A 43 -3.89 -15.40 -0.03
C PRO A 43 -3.11 -14.13 0.37
N ALA A 44 -2.12 -14.26 1.25
CA ALA A 44 -1.19 -13.17 1.56
C ALA A 44 -0.45 -12.71 0.30
N LEU A 45 -0.10 -11.43 0.25
CA LEU A 45 0.53 -10.83 -0.92
C LEU A 45 1.99 -11.27 -0.99
N GLN A 46 2.24 -12.34 -1.74
CA GLN A 46 3.54 -12.98 -1.86
C GLN A 46 4.10 -12.74 -3.25
N MET A 47 5.04 -11.78 -3.34
CA MET A 47 5.82 -11.55 -4.55
C MET A 47 7.29 -11.22 -4.25
N HIS A 48 7.59 -10.80 -3.02
CA HIS A 48 8.96 -10.59 -2.56
C HIS A 48 9.66 -11.92 -2.29
N THR A 49 10.97 -11.95 -2.57
CA THR A 49 11.82 -13.12 -2.37
C THR A 49 12.63 -13.03 -1.07
N ASP A 50 12.64 -11.86 -0.42
CA ASP A 50 13.31 -11.59 0.85
C ASP A 50 12.41 -10.71 1.76
N TRP A 51 12.93 -10.28 2.91
CA TRP A 51 12.19 -9.54 3.93
C TRP A 51 11.62 -8.24 3.41
N VAL A 52 10.33 -8.03 3.68
CA VAL A 52 9.68 -6.74 3.43
C VAL A 52 10.15 -5.76 4.49
N ARG A 53 10.84 -4.70 4.06
CA ARG A 53 11.44 -3.69 4.92
C ARG A 53 10.48 -2.56 5.26
N ASP A 54 9.58 -2.23 4.34
CA ASP A 54 8.63 -1.15 4.54
C ASP A 54 7.38 -1.35 3.68
N VAL A 55 6.26 -0.83 4.16
CA VAL A 55 4.97 -0.86 3.48
C VAL A 55 4.26 0.46 3.69
N ALA A 56 3.82 1.10 2.61
CA ALA A 56 3.16 2.39 2.66
C ALA A 56 1.83 2.35 1.92
N TRP A 57 0.78 2.88 2.54
CA TRP A 57 -0.56 2.97 1.95
C TRP A 57 -0.71 4.29 1.18
N ALA A 58 -1.20 4.24 -0.06
CA ALA A 58 -1.44 5.44 -0.85
C ALA A 58 -2.73 6.14 -0.39
N PRO A 59 -2.73 7.46 -0.22
CA PRO A 59 -3.92 8.19 0.20
C PRO A 59 -4.98 8.17 -0.92
N ASN A 60 -6.05 7.41 -0.70
CA ASN A 60 -7.18 7.32 -1.63
C ASN A 60 -8.07 8.57 -1.48
N LEU A 61 -7.75 9.65 -2.19
CA LEU A 61 -8.58 10.85 -2.27
C LEU A 61 -9.80 10.63 -3.18
N GLY A 62 -10.77 9.83 -2.71
CA GLY A 62 -12.07 9.68 -3.35
C GLY A 62 -12.16 8.70 -4.52
N LEU A 63 -11.09 7.93 -4.80
CA LEU A 63 -11.12 6.83 -5.76
C LEU A 63 -11.46 5.50 -5.06
N PRO A 64 -12.20 4.59 -5.72
CA PRO A 64 -12.48 3.26 -5.17
C PRO A 64 -11.23 2.36 -5.15
N LYS A 65 -10.19 2.70 -5.92
CA LYS A 65 -8.93 1.97 -6.01
C LYS A 65 -8.10 2.21 -4.75
N SER A 66 -7.68 1.14 -4.08
CA SER A 66 -6.67 1.19 -3.03
C SER A 66 -5.32 0.74 -3.56
N THR A 67 -4.27 1.49 -3.22
CA THR A 67 -2.91 1.22 -3.66
C THR A 67 -1.98 1.17 -2.46
N ILE A 68 -1.08 0.19 -2.44
CA ILE A 68 -0.04 0.00 -1.42
C ILE A 68 1.29 -0.15 -2.15
N ALA A 69 2.36 0.40 -1.58
CA ALA A 69 3.72 0.10 -2.01
C ALA A 69 4.41 -0.74 -0.93
N SER A 70 5.17 -1.74 -1.35
CA SER A 70 6.05 -2.50 -0.46
C SER A 70 7.48 -2.49 -0.97
N ALA A 71 8.41 -2.25 -0.06
CA ALA A 71 9.85 -2.31 -0.30
C ALA A 71 10.44 -3.53 0.37
N SER A 72 11.33 -4.22 -0.34
CA SER A 72 11.98 -5.42 0.15
C SER A 72 13.49 -5.34 0.05
N GLN A 73 14.13 -6.16 0.88
CA GLN A 73 15.56 -6.39 0.85
C GLN A 73 16.03 -7.08 -0.44
N ASP A 74 15.13 -7.76 -1.16
CA ASP A 74 15.42 -8.36 -2.47
C ASP A 74 15.75 -7.32 -3.56
N GLY A 75 15.59 -6.03 -3.25
CA GLY A 75 15.88 -4.92 -4.14
C GLY A 75 14.73 -4.56 -5.07
N THR A 76 13.55 -5.14 -4.86
CA THR A 76 12.34 -4.82 -5.61
C THR A 76 11.39 -3.96 -4.79
N VAL A 77 10.70 -3.07 -5.50
CA VAL A 77 9.49 -2.42 -4.99
C VAL A 77 8.31 -3.00 -5.73
N VAL A 78 7.28 -3.35 -4.98
CA VAL A 78 6.02 -3.85 -5.52
C VAL A 78 4.91 -2.86 -5.23
N ILE A 79 4.11 -2.58 -6.25
CA ILE A 79 2.86 -1.84 -6.12
C ILE A 79 1.72 -2.83 -6.12
N TRP A 80 0.94 -2.82 -5.04
CA TRP A 80 -0.26 -3.61 -4.89
C TRP A 80 -1.47 -2.73 -5.12
N THR A 81 -2.33 -3.11 -6.06
CA THR A 81 -3.56 -2.38 -6.36
C THR A 81 -4.78 -3.28 -6.20
N VAL A 82 -5.87 -2.70 -5.71
CA VAL A 82 -7.17 -3.36 -5.66
C VAL A 82 -8.26 -2.35 -6.07
N VAL A 83 -9.13 -2.73 -7.01
CA VAL A 83 -10.11 -1.81 -7.63
C VAL A 83 -11.39 -1.72 -6.82
N LYS A 84 -11.86 -2.84 -6.26
CA LYS A 84 -13.04 -2.88 -5.38
C LYS A 84 -12.75 -3.67 -4.11
N GLU A 85 -13.46 -3.32 -3.06
CA GLU A 85 -13.36 -4.05 -1.80
C GLU A 85 -13.83 -5.50 -1.97
N GLY A 86 -12.97 -6.46 -1.60
CA GLY A 86 -13.21 -7.88 -1.80
C GLY A 86 -12.62 -8.46 -3.10
N ASP A 87 -12.10 -7.62 -4.00
CA ASP A 87 -11.32 -8.10 -5.14
C ASP A 87 -9.94 -8.60 -4.69
N GLN A 88 -9.33 -9.43 -5.52
CA GLN A 88 -7.95 -9.86 -5.30
C GLN A 88 -6.99 -8.69 -5.52
N TRP A 89 -5.97 -8.63 -4.66
CA TRP A 89 -4.89 -7.68 -4.81
C TRP A 89 -3.98 -8.11 -5.95
N GLU A 90 -3.71 -7.18 -6.85
CA GLU A 90 -2.77 -7.38 -7.96
C GLU A 90 -1.45 -6.70 -7.62
N GLY A 91 -0.35 -7.47 -7.68
CA GLY A 91 0.99 -6.97 -7.46
C GLY A 91 1.71 -6.74 -8.79
N LYS A 92 2.31 -5.55 -8.97
CA LYS A 92 3.21 -5.25 -10.09
C LYS A 92 4.57 -4.82 -9.55
N VAL A 93 5.63 -5.47 -10.03
CA VAL A 93 7.01 -5.02 -9.74
C VAL A 93 7.23 -3.68 -10.44
N LEU A 94 7.57 -2.67 -9.66
CA LEU A 94 7.87 -1.32 -10.12
C LEU A 94 9.20 -1.29 -10.89
N LYS A 95 10.25 -1.73 -10.21
CA LYS A 95 11.63 -1.82 -10.71
C LYS A 95 12.43 -2.72 -9.78
N ASP A 96 13.43 -3.38 -10.36
CA ASP A 96 14.52 -4.02 -9.65
C ASP A 96 15.68 -3.03 -9.52
N PHE A 97 15.95 -2.58 -8.29
CA PHE A 97 17.03 -1.66 -7.93
C PHE A 97 18.36 -2.38 -7.71
N LYS A 98 18.39 -3.73 -7.70
CA LYS A 98 19.56 -4.57 -7.41
C LYS A 98 20.28 -4.27 -6.10
N THR A 99 19.67 -3.42 -5.27
CA THR A 99 20.16 -2.96 -3.97
C THR A 99 18.97 -2.94 -3.03
N PRO A 100 19.17 -3.24 -1.73
CA PRO A 100 18.07 -3.34 -0.78
C PRO A 100 17.28 -2.04 -0.71
N VAL A 101 15.96 -2.13 -0.78
CA VAL A 101 15.09 -0.96 -0.64
C VAL A 101 14.66 -0.83 0.80
N TRP A 102 14.92 0.32 1.40
CA TRP A 102 14.73 0.52 2.84
C TRP A 102 13.41 1.15 3.19
N ARG A 103 12.96 2.12 2.39
CA ARG A 103 11.75 2.91 2.67
C ARG A 103 10.96 3.24 1.43
N VAL A 104 9.65 3.30 1.61
CA VAL A 104 8.69 3.78 0.61
C VAL A 104 7.76 4.80 1.25
N SER A 105 7.43 5.88 0.54
CA SER A 105 6.52 6.90 1.05
C SER A 105 5.66 7.51 -0.03
N TRP A 106 4.37 7.66 0.26
CA TRP A 106 3.39 8.23 -0.65
C TRP A 106 3.20 9.73 -0.42
N SER A 107 3.12 10.47 -1.52
CA SER A 107 2.64 11.85 -1.51
C SER A 107 1.14 11.90 -1.23
N LEU A 108 0.73 12.86 -0.39
CA LEU A 108 -0.67 13.09 -0.04
C LEU A 108 -1.53 13.57 -1.20
N THR A 109 -0.94 14.21 -2.21
CA THR A 109 -1.70 14.96 -3.24
C THR A 109 -1.35 14.56 -4.67
N GLY A 110 -0.18 13.96 -4.90
CA GLY A 110 0.39 13.83 -6.25
C GLY A 110 0.41 12.44 -6.88
N ASN A 111 -0.10 11.40 -6.18
CA ASN A 111 0.11 9.99 -6.53
C ASN A 111 1.61 9.69 -6.85
N LEU A 112 2.49 10.33 -6.08
CA LEU A 112 3.94 10.18 -6.17
C LEU A 112 4.40 9.22 -5.09
N LEU A 113 5.27 8.30 -5.47
CA LEU A 113 5.94 7.38 -4.57
C LEU A 113 7.43 7.74 -4.49
N ALA A 114 7.92 8.01 -3.29
CA ALA A 114 9.33 8.11 -3.02
C ALA A 114 9.86 6.74 -2.59
N VAL A 115 10.99 6.33 -3.19
CA VAL A 115 11.67 5.07 -2.91
C VAL A 115 13.10 5.38 -2.50
N ALA A 116 13.48 4.97 -1.29
CA ALA A 116 14.86 5.08 -0.80
C ALA A 116 15.56 3.72 -0.90
N ALA A 117 16.49 3.62 -1.85
CA ALA A 117 17.26 2.40 -2.10
C ALA A 117 18.65 2.48 -1.42
N GLY A 118 19.33 1.33 -1.35
CA GLY A 118 20.66 1.18 -0.74
C GLY A 118 21.80 1.76 -1.58
N ASP A 119 21.51 2.35 -2.73
CA ASP A 119 22.46 3.02 -3.62
C ASP A 119 22.67 4.50 -3.26
N ASN A 120 22.22 4.92 -2.07
CA ASN A 120 22.21 6.30 -1.58
C ASN A 120 21.34 7.27 -2.40
N ASN A 121 20.50 6.76 -3.30
CA ASN A 121 19.61 7.58 -4.09
C ASN A 121 18.17 7.47 -3.61
N VAL A 122 17.42 8.57 -3.76
CA VAL A 122 15.97 8.55 -3.60
C VAL A 122 15.34 8.72 -4.97
N THR A 123 14.59 7.72 -5.44
CA THR A 123 13.88 7.81 -6.72
C THR A 123 12.43 8.16 -6.49
N LEU A 124 11.90 9.06 -7.32
CA LEU A 124 10.49 9.42 -7.32
C LEU A 124 9.80 8.76 -8.50
N TRP A 125 8.64 8.18 -8.23
CA TRP A 125 7.85 7.41 -9.18
C TRP A 125 6.44 7.96 -9.25
N LYS A 126 5.88 7.97 -10.45
CA LYS A 126 4.49 8.39 -10.70
C LYS A 126 3.80 7.37 -11.59
N GLU A 127 2.55 7.08 -11.26
CA GLU A 127 1.66 6.32 -12.13
C GLU A 127 1.21 7.21 -13.31
N ALA A 128 1.50 6.77 -14.53
CA ALA A 128 1.01 7.37 -15.76
C ALA A 128 -0.44 6.95 -16.04
N VAL A 129 -1.07 7.61 -17.01
CA VAL A 129 -2.51 7.43 -17.33
C VAL A 129 -2.82 6.02 -17.85
N ASP A 130 -1.80 5.34 -18.39
CA ASP A 130 -1.83 3.95 -18.85
C ASP A 130 -1.63 2.92 -17.72
N GLY A 131 -1.42 3.34 -16.48
CA GLY A 131 -1.10 2.45 -15.35
C GLY A 131 0.34 1.96 -15.34
N GLU A 132 1.21 2.55 -16.18
CA GLU A 132 2.65 2.33 -16.09
C GLU A 132 3.28 3.23 -15.04
N TRP A 133 4.27 2.70 -14.34
CA TRP A 133 5.01 3.46 -13.36
C TRP A 133 6.27 4.00 -14.00
N GLN A 134 6.40 5.32 -13.99
CA GLN A 134 7.55 6.00 -14.58
C GLN A 134 8.37 6.68 -13.48
N GLN A 135 9.68 6.54 -13.59
CA GLN A 135 10.63 7.27 -12.76
C GLN A 135 10.61 8.73 -13.18
N VAL A 136 10.15 9.61 -12.29
CA VAL A 136 10.06 11.05 -12.55
C VAL A 136 11.43 11.69 -12.39
N THR A 137 12.13 11.36 -11.31
CA THR A 137 13.45 11.89 -11.02
C THR A 137 14.20 10.99 -10.06
N THR A 138 15.52 11.09 -10.10
CA THR A 138 16.38 10.67 -9.00
C THR A 138 16.78 11.92 -8.23
N VAL A 139 16.69 11.85 -6.91
CA VAL A 139 17.28 12.83 -6.01
C VAL A 139 18.57 12.19 -5.50
N GLU A 140 19.67 12.71 -5.99
CA GLU A 140 21.02 12.38 -5.51
C GLU A 140 21.32 13.28 -4.30
N GLN A 141 22.10 12.77 -3.35
CA GLN A 141 22.47 13.48 -2.14
C GLN A 141 23.73 14.33 -2.33
#